data_AF-A0A6C0JXN0-F1
#
_entry.id   AF-A0A6C0JXN0-F1
#
_cell.length_a   1.000
_cell.length_b   1.000
_cell.length_c   1.000
_cell.angle_alpha   90.00
_cell.angle_beta   90.00
_cell.angle_gamma   90.00
#
_symmetry.space_group_name_H-M   'P 1'
#
loop_
_entity.id
_entity.type
_entity.pdbx_description
1 polymer ?
#
loop_
_entity_poly.entity_id
_entity_poly.type
_entity_poly.pdbx_seq_one_letter_code
_entity_poly.pdbx_strand_id
1 'polypeptide(L)'
;MPRENILAKRVPVSGKLSRFMGLKDDMASRMEVGQFITKYIKDHGLNDTDHGAIIHPDEMLSDLLDYEEYKARVLRGEQTWKRRDTTTGEKIQVVETNAQLTYSVVQHLLAKHFNVLNFDLDGAIYNKNIIE
;
A
#
# COMPACT_ATOMS: atom_id res chain seq x y z
N MET A 1 -4.79 17.96 -24.46
CA MET A 1 -4.08 16.71 -24.10
C MET A 1 -4.80 16.08 -22.92
N PRO A 2 -5.37 14.87 -23.03
CA PRO A 2 -5.87 14.16 -21.85
C PRO A 2 -4.70 13.86 -20.91
N ARG A 3 -4.87 14.10 -19.60
CA ARG A 3 -3.88 13.72 -18.59
C ARG A 3 -3.86 12.19 -18.52
N GLU A 4 -2.68 11.59 -18.67
CA GLU A 4 -2.50 10.14 -18.51
C GLU A 4 -2.95 9.73 -17.11
N ASN A 5 -3.83 8.71 -17.02
CA ASN A 5 -4.25 8.17 -15.73
C ASN A 5 -3.13 7.30 -15.17
N ILE A 6 -2.26 7.91 -14.35
CA ILE A 6 -1.09 7.25 -13.75
C ILE A 6 -1.45 6.01 -12.92
N LEU A 7 -2.70 5.90 -12.45
CA LEU A 7 -3.18 4.74 -11.69
C LEU A 7 -3.54 3.53 -12.57
N ALA A 8 -3.82 3.77 -13.86
CA ALA A 8 -4.13 2.74 -14.84
C ALA A 8 -2.88 2.24 -15.60
N LYS A 9 -1.74 2.90 -15.42
CA LYS A 9 -0.47 2.46 -15.99
C LYS A 9 0.00 1.18 -15.31
N ARG A 10 0.17 0.10 -16.09
CA ARG A 10 0.73 -1.16 -15.61
C ARG A 10 2.24 -1.01 -15.39
N VAL A 11 2.72 -1.43 -14.23
CA VAL A 11 4.13 -1.39 -13.84
C VAL A 11 4.53 -2.76 -13.27
N PRO A 12 5.84 -3.07 -13.22
CA PRO A 12 6.30 -4.29 -12.57
C PRO A 12 5.86 -4.32 -11.11
N VAL A 13 5.37 -5.46 -10.65
CA VAL A 13 5.04 -5.70 -9.25
C VAL A 13 5.92 -6.80 -8.65
N SER A 14 5.99 -6.85 -7.32
CA SER A 14 6.76 -7.92 -6.67
C SER A 14 6.13 -9.30 -6.94
N GLY A 15 6.98 -10.34 -6.99
CA GLY A 15 6.52 -11.71 -7.20
C GLY A 15 5.52 -12.21 -6.13
N LYS A 16 5.54 -11.63 -4.92
CA LYS A 16 4.56 -11.94 -3.86
C LYS A 16 3.16 -11.47 -4.27
N LEU A 17 3.05 -10.22 -4.73
CA LEU A 17 1.79 -9.65 -5.23
C LEU A 17 1.33 -10.33 -6.52
N SER A 18 2.26 -10.60 -7.44
CA SER A 18 1.97 -11.32 -8.68
C SER A 18 1.36 -12.71 -8.43
N ARG A 19 1.97 -13.51 -7.55
CA ARG A 19 1.44 -14.83 -7.16
C ARG A 19 0.09 -14.73 -6.46
N PHE A 20 -0.07 -13.77 -5.55
CA PHE A 20 -1.35 -13.55 -4.85
C PHE A 20 -2.49 -13.23 -5.83
N MET A 21 -2.20 -12.46 -6.88
CA MET A 21 -3.18 -12.08 -7.91
C MET A 21 -3.31 -13.10 -9.06
N GLY A 22 -2.39 -14.06 -9.18
CA GLY A 22 -2.34 -14.99 -10.29
C GLY A 22 -1.97 -14.34 -11.64
N LEU A 23 -1.10 -13.33 -11.63
CA LEU A 23 -0.67 -12.65 -12.85
C LEU A 23 0.25 -13.54 -13.70
N LYS A 24 0.23 -13.34 -15.02
CA LYS A 24 1.08 -14.07 -15.97
C LYS A 24 2.37 -13.34 -16.34
N ASP A 25 2.37 -12.02 -16.26
CA ASP A 25 3.42 -11.13 -16.77
C ASP A 25 4.07 -10.25 -15.68
N ASP A 26 3.85 -10.53 -14.38
CA ASP A 26 4.34 -9.75 -13.24
C ASP A 26 4.07 -8.23 -13.32
N MET A 27 3.07 -7.82 -14.10
CA MET A 27 2.73 -6.43 -14.35
C MET A 27 1.32 -6.14 -13.83
N ALA A 28 1.15 -5.05 -13.09
CA ALA A 28 -0.18 -4.57 -12.70
C ALA A 28 -0.18 -3.06 -12.49
N SER A 29 -1.34 -2.45 -12.68
CA SER A 29 -1.60 -1.07 -12.34
C SER A 29 -2.12 -0.95 -10.91
N ARG A 30 -1.94 0.22 -10.28
CA ARG A 30 -2.48 0.47 -8.93
C ARG A 30 -3.99 0.27 -8.87
N MET A 31 -4.69 0.62 -9.96
CA MET A 31 -6.13 0.43 -10.08
C MET A 31 -6.53 -1.05 -10.10
N GLU A 32 -5.87 -1.88 -10.92
CA GLU A 32 -6.14 -3.33 -10.99
C GLU A 32 -5.91 -3.99 -9.63
N VAL A 33 -4.80 -3.67 -8.97
CA VAL A 33 -4.48 -4.21 -7.64
C VAL A 33 -5.51 -3.75 -6.61
N GLY A 34 -5.87 -2.46 -6.60
CA GLY A 34 -6.87 -1.92 -5.67
C GLY A 34 -8.24 -2.58 -5.85
N GLN A 35 -8.68 -2.78 -7.09
CA GLN A 35 -9.93 -3.47 -7.41
C GLN A 35 -9.88 -4.94 -7.00
N PHE A 36 -8.79 -5.63 -7.32
CA PHE A 36 -8.59 -7.04 -6.94
C PHE A 36 -8.63 -7.23 -5.43
N ILE A 37 -7.86 -6.44 -4.67
CA ILE A 37 -7.78 -6.55 -3.21
C ILE A 37 -9.13 -6.22 -2.57
N THR A 38 -9.83 -5.20 -3.07
CA THR A 38 -11.18 -4.86 -2.58
C THR A 38 -12.16 -6.00 -2.83
N LYS A 39 -12.10 -6.63 -4.00
CA LYS A 39 -12.93 -7.79 -4.32
C LYS A 39 -12.57 -8.98 -3.43
N TYR A 40 -11.27 -9.28 -3.27
CA TYR A 40 -10.78 -10.36 -2.42
C TYR A 40 -11.30 -10.24 -0.99
N ILE A 41 -11.16 -9.07 -0.37
CA ILE A 41 -11.64 -8.79 1.00
C ILE A 41 -13.15 -9.06 1.13
N LYS A 42 -13.94 -8.62 0.14
CA LYS A 42 -15.40 -8.80 0.16
C LYS A 42 -15.79 -10.26 -0.04
N ASP A 43 -15.22 -10.92 -1.04
CA ASP A 43 -15.56 -12.30 -1.40
C ASP A 43 -15.21 -13.28 -0.26
N HIS A 44 -14.20 -12.97 0.54
CA HIS A 44 -13.77 -13.78 1.68
C HIS A 44 -14.36 -13.33 3.03
N GLY A 45 -15.24 -12.31 3.03
CA GLY A 45 -15.90 -11.84 4.25
C GLY A 45 -14.92 -11.27 5.29
N LEU A 46 -13.81 -10.67 4.85
CA LEU A 46 -12.74 -10.18 5.73
C LEU A 46 -13.07 -8.83 6.38
N ASN A 47 -14.19 -8.21 6.02
CA ASN A 47 -14.65 -6.98 6.68
C ASN A 47 -15.29 -7.32 8.02
N ASP A 48 -14.99 -6.50 9.03
CA ASP A 48 -15.68 -6.56 10.32
C ASP A 48 -17.18 -6.24 10.14
N THR A 49 -18.05 -7.04 10.74
CA THR A 49 -19.51 -6.94 10.59
C THR A 49 -20.09 -5.71 11.26
N ASP A 50 -19.48 -5.26 12.36
CA ASP A 50 -19.94 -4.11 13.14
C ASP A 50 -19.23 -2.83 12.68
N HIS A 51 -18.04 -2.98 12.11
CA HIS A 51 -17.20 -1.90 11.62
C HIS A 51 -16.66 -2.19 10.22
N GLY A 52 -17.50 -2.06 9.18
CA GLY A 52 -17.13 -2.42 7.79
C GLY A 52 -15.89 -1.72 7.19
N ALA A 53 -15.29 -0.75 7.87
CA ALA A 53 -14.00 -0.16 7.51
C ALA A 53 -12.79 -0.98 8.01
N ILE A 54 -12.97 -1.79 9.05
CA ILE A 54 -11.96 -2.68 9.64
C ILE A 54 -11.91 -3.97 8.82
N ILE A 55 -10.69 -4.44 8.58
CA ILE A 55 -10.39 -5.65 7.83
C ILE A 55 -9.64 -6.61 8.76
N HIS A 56 -10.13 -7.83 8.87
CA HIS A 56 -9.47 -8.96 9.53
C HIS A 56 -8.83 -9.82 8.45
N PRO A 57 -7.53 -9.64 8.16
CA PRO A 57 -6.89 -10.34 7.05
C PRO A 57 -6.80 -11.84 7.35
N ASP A 58 -7.07 -12.66 6.35
CA ASP A 58 -6.73 -14.08 6.39
C ASP A 58 -5.20 -14.28 6.29
N GLU A 59 -4.75 -15.54 6.36
CA GLU A 59 -3.32 -15.87 6.28
C GLU A 59 -2.66 -15.32 5.02
N MET A 60 -3.33 -15.44 3.86
CA MET A 60 -2.76 -15.03 2.57
C MET A 60 -2.62 -13.51 2.47
N LEU A 61 -3.65 -12.76 2.87
CA LEU A 61 -3.61 -11.30 2.86
C LEU A 61 -2.67 -10.77 3.96
N SER A 62 -2.65 -11.41 5.12
CA SER A 62 -1.73 -11.08 6.23
C SER A 62 -0.28 -11.22 5.79
N ASP A 63 0.06 -12.34 5.13
CA ASP A 63 1.37 -12.56 4.55
C ASP A 63 1.68 -11.48 3.50
N LEU A 64 0.84 -11.28 2.48
CA LEU A 64 1.07 -10.26 1.45
C LEU A 64 1.42 -8.88 2.05
N LEU A 65 0.67 -8.46 3.08
CA LEU A 65 0.83 -7.15 3.70
C LEU A 65 2.00 -7.06 4.70
N ASP A 66 2.64 -8.18 5.04
CA ASP A 66 3.52 -8.35 6.21
C ASP A 66 2.85 -7.79 7.48
N TYR A 67 1.60 -8.20 7.72
CA TYR A 67 0.73 -7.58 8.73
C TYR A 67 1.25 -7.76 10.16
N GLU A 68 1.81 -8.93 10.51
CA GLU A 68 2.40 -9.16 11.83
C GLU A 68 3.55 -8.19 12.13
N GLU A 69 4.41 -7.96 11.14
CA GLU A 69 5.53 -7.02 11.29
C GLU A 69 5.03 -5.56 11.34
N TYR A 70 3.98 -5.22 10.59
CA TYR A 70 3.29 -3.94 10.76
C TYR A 70 2.73 -3.75 12.17
N LYS A 71 2.00 -4.74 12.71
CA LYS A 71 1.48 -4.70 14.09
C LYS A 71 2.61 -4.51 15.10
N ALA A 72 3.70 -5.24 14.93
CA ALA A 72 4.86 -5.15 15.81
C ALA A 72 5.48 -3.73 15.78
N ARG A 73 5.62 -3.11 14.60
CA ARG A 73 6.08 -1.72 14.49
C ARG A 73 5.14 -0.71 15.14
N VAL A 74 3.83 -0.90 15.01
CA VAL A 74 2.83 -0.04 15.68
C VAL A 74 2.96 -0.15 17.19
N LEU A 75 3.05 -1.37 17.72
CA LEU A 75 3.21 -1.61 19.17
C LEU A 75 4.51 -1.02 19.73
N ARG A 76 5.59 -0.99 18.94
CA ARG A 76 6.86 -0.35 19.31
C ARG A 76 6.87 1.17 19.13
N GLY A 77 5.81 1.77 18.57
CA GLY A 77 5.76 3.20 18.24
C GLY A 77 6.67 3.61 17.08
N GLU A 78 7.09 2.65 16.25
CA GLU A 78 8.02 2.85 15.13
C GLU A 78 7.28 3.13 13.81
N GLN A 79 6.01 2.71 13.72
CA GLN A 79 5.21 2.97 12.54
C GLN A 79 4.78 4.44 12.53
N THR A 80 5.19 5.17 11.50
CA THR A 80 4.85 6.58 11.34
C THR A 80 4.26 6.86 9.96
N TRP A 81 3.43 7.89 9.89
CA TRP A 81 2.86 8.41 8.66
C TRP A 81 3.21 9.87 8.51
N LYS A 82 3.48 10.31 7.28
CA LYS A 82 3.56 11.73 6.98
C LYS A 82 2.19 12.22 6.60
N ARG A 83 1.70 13.20 7.35
CA ARG A 83 0.41 13.84 7.14
C ARG A 83 0.62 15.33 6.99
N ARG A 84 -0.35 15.98 6.38
CA ARG A 84 -0.43 17.42 6.35
C ARG A 84 -1.35 17.86 7.48
N ASP A 85 -0.87 18.73 8.36
CA ASP A 85 -1.71 19.40 9.32
C ASP A 85 -2.72 20.28 8.57
N THR A 86 -4.01 20.11 8.84
CA THR A 86 -5.08 20.83 8.12
C THR A 86 -5.22 22.27 8.56
N THR A 87 -4.71 22.62 9.74
CA THR A 87 -4.76 23.96 10.34
C THR A 87 -3.57 24.79 9.92
N THR A 88 -2.35 24.25 10.03
CA THR A 88 -1.10 24.98 9.71
C THR A 88 -0.62 24.73 8.29
N GLY A 89 -1.07 23.65 7.64
CA GLY A 89 -0.61 23.24 6.32
C GLY A 89 0.76 22.57 6.32
N GLU A 90 1.40 22.41 7.48
CA GLU A 90 2.73 21.84 7.64
C GLU A 90 2.73 20.32 7.49
N LYS A 91 3.88 19.75 7.13
CA LYS A 91 4.07 18.30 7.13
C LYS A 91 4.41 17.85 8.54
N ILE A 92 3.58 16.98 9.10
CA ILE A 92 3.78 16.38 10.42
C ILE A 92 4.01 14.88 10.28
N GLN A 93 4.81 14.34 11.20
CA GLN A 93 4.99 12.90 11.35
C GLN A 93 4.08 12.44 12.49
N VAL A 94 3.17 11.52 12.20
CA VAL A 94 2.22 10.97 13.16
C VAL A 94 2.60 9.52 13.42
N VAL A 95 2.83 9.19 14.70
CA VAL A 95 3.03 7.80 15.13
C VAL A 95 1.67 7.09 15.09
N GLU A 96 1.62 5.96 14.39
CA GLU A 96 0.45 5.09 14.40
C GLU A 96 0.36 4.40 15.75
N THR A 97 -0.83 4.42 16.35
CA THR A 97 -1.08 3.82 17.67
C THR A 97 -2.08 2.66 17.60
N ASN A 98 -2.76 2.52 16.47
CA ASN A 98 -3.73 1.46 16.24
C ASN A 98 -3.33 0.64 15.02
N ALA A 99 -3.17 -0.68 15.22
CA ALA A 99 -2.76 -1.59 14.17
C ALA A 99 -3.93 -2.20 13.39
N GLN A 100 -5.15 -1.67 13.53
CA GLN A 100 -6.31 -2.08 12.73
C GLN A 100 -6.05 -1.84 11.24
N LEU A 101 -6.27 -2.86 10.42
CA LEU A 101 -6.26 -2.68 8.98
C LEU A 101 -7.54 -1.99 8.54
N THR A 102 -7.36 -0.86 7.88
CA THR A 102 -8.38 -0.22 7.05
C THR A 102 -7.94 -0.28 5.60
N TYR A 103 -8.84 -0.01 4.66
CA TYR A 103 -8.47 0.09 3.25
C TYR A 103 -7.31 1.05 2.99
N SER A 104 -7.24 2.17 3.72
CA SER A 104 -6.12 3.10 3.59
C SER A 104 -4.78 2.47 4.01
N VAL A 105 -4.77 1.76 5.15
CA VAL A 105 -3.57 1.05 5.63
C VAL A 105 -3.17 -0.05 4.66
N VAL A 106 -4.14 -0.83 4.15
CA VAL A 106 -3.90 -1.86 3.14
C VAL A 106 -3.24 -1.27 1.90
N GLN A 107 -3.74 -0.14 1.37
CA GLN A 107 -3.14 0.52 0.21
C GLN A 107 -1.71 1.00 0.49
N HIS A 108 -1.43 1.52 1.69
CA HIS A 108 -0.06 1.90 2.08
C HIS A 108 0.87 0.69 2.15
N LEU A 109 0.43 -0.40 2.77
CA LEU A 109 1.22 -1.63 2.87
C LEU A 109 1.45 -2.30 1.51
N LEU A 110 0.50 -2.16 0.58
CA LEU A 110 0.66 -2.65 -0.80
C LEU A 110 1.65 -1.82 -1.62
N ALA A 111 1.88 -0.54 -1.27
CA ALA A 111 2.73 0.36 -2.05
C ALA A 111 4.16 -0.19 -2.25
N LYS A 112 4.69 -0.92 -1.27
CA LYS A 112 6.01 -1.58 -1.35
C LYS A 112 6.12 -2.59 -2.50
N HIS A 113 4.99 -3.13 -2.97
CA HIS A 113 4.96 -4.11 -4.06
C HIS A 113 5.01 -3.50 -5.46
N PHE A 114 4.96 -2.17 -5.61
CA PHE A 114 5.00 -1.49 -6.90
C PHE A 114 6.38 -0.92 -7.26
N ASN A 115 7.40 -1.14 -6.42
CA ASN A 115 8.73 -0.59 -6.63
C ASN A 115 9.71 -1.65 -7.14
N VAL A 116 9.97 -1.64 -8.45
CA VAL A 116 11.28 -2.01 -9.01
C VAL A 116 12.13 -0.76 -9.29
N LEU A 117 11.62 0.45 -9.05
CA LEU A 117 12.40 1.68 -9.10
C LEU A 117 11.99 2.57 -7.93
N ASN A 118 12.92 2.80 -7.01
CA ASN A 118 12.81 3.79 -5.94
C ASN A 118 12.24 5.10 -6.50
N PHE A 119 10.99 5.40 -6.15
CA PHE A 119 10.55 6.77 -6.00
C PHE A 119 9.92 6.90 -4.64
N ASP A 120 10.73 7.46 -3.74
CA ASP A 120 10.37 8.00 -2.45
C ASP A 120 9.00 8.66 -2.49
N LEU A 121 8.12 8.26 -1.55
CA LEU A 121 7.00 9.10 -1.13
C LEU A 121 7.47 10.31 -0.30
N ASP A 122 8.78 10.58 -0.27
CA ASP A 122 9.41 11.58 0.56
C ASP A 122 10.66 12.24 -0.03
N GLY A 123 10.48 12.98 -1.11
CA GLY A 123 11.17 14.27 -1.25
C GLY A 123 12.70 14.27 -1.38
N ALA A 124 13.34 13.22 -1.88
CA ALA A 124 14.74 13.28 -2.33
C ALA A 124 14.85 12.87 -3.80
N ILE A 125 14.94 13.86 -4.69
CA ILE A 125 15.42 13.65 -6.06
C ILE A 125 16.93 13.41 -5.97
N TYR A 126 17.36 12.15 -6.08
CA TYR A 126 18.73 11.85 -6.46
C TYR A 126 18.82 11.78 -7.98
N ASN A 127 19.34 12.86 -8.56
CA ASN A 127 20.04 12.81 -9.83
C ASN A 127 21.22 11.85 -9.68
N LYS A 128 21.25 10.79 -10.49
CA LYS A 128 22.52 10.21 -10.94
C LYS A 128 22.47 10.03 -12.44
N ASN A 129 23.23 10.91 -13.09
CA ASN A 129 23.75 10.82 -14.44
C ASN A 129 23.91 9.36 -14.89
N ILE A 130 23.29 9.01 -16.01
CA ILE A 130 23.96 8.15 -16.98
C ILE A 130 24.40 9.08 -18.09
N ILE A 131 25.72 9.29 -18.08
CA ILE A 131 26.53 9.82 -19.17
C ILE A 131 26.26 8.93 -20.39
N GLU A 132 25.83 9.53 -21.50
CA GLU A 132 26.69 9.77 -22.67
C GLU A 132 26.33 11.14 -23.28
#